data_AF-A0A3A0FUS9-F1
#
_entry.id   AF-A0A3A0FUS9-F1
#
_cell.length_a   1.000
_cell.length_b   1.000
_cell.length_c   1.000
_cell.angle_alpha   90.00
_cell.angle_beta   90.00
_cell.angle_gamma   90.00
#
_symmetry.space_group_name_H-M   'P 1'
#
loop_
_entity.id
_entity.type
_entity.pdbx_description
1 polymer ?
#
loop_
_entity_poly.entity_id
_entity_poly.type
_entity_poly.pdbx_seq_one_letter_code
_entity_poly.pdbx_strand_id
1 'polypeptide(L)'
;MCFRSKAYAAMAAFSFIAAAHAGADTAPKIDRVRAHLYYAPSGRFDERDLLTTQMALWNTIGGGGDASEASRITLVLVEVSGRVEHGVRGALRLHARTPTRSLSEQEVPLYLLHSGVRNTVPFLVYGTGCEVLTLELTWTGVANAPPATRREIPFACGE
;
A
#
# COMPACT_ATOMS: atom_id res chain seq x y z
N MET A 1 -72.59 -37.31 -27.89
CA MET A 1 -72.39 -35.85 -27.89
C MET A 1 -72.63 -35.36 -26.46
N CYS A 2 -71.76 -34.70 -25.70
CA CYS A 2 -70.44 -34.10 -25.91
C CYS A 2 -69.68 -34.11 -24.58
N PHE A 3 -68.38 -34.44 -24.61
CA PHE A 3 -67.41 -34.23 -23.54
C PHE A 3 -67.05 -32.74 -23.46
N ARG A 4 -66.95 -32.14 -22.26
CA ARG A 4 -66.27 -30.84 -22.05
C ARG A 4 -65.37 -30.91 -20.83
N SER A 5 -64.11 -31.24 -21.10
CA SER A 5 -62.98 -31.13 -20.18
C SER A 5 -62.55 -29.66 -20.08
N LYS A 6 -62.41 -29.13 -18.87
CA LYS A 6 -61.88 -27.77 -18.62
C LYS A 6 -60.40 -27.89 -18.27
N ALA A 7 -59.53 -27.55 -19.22
CA ALA A 7 -58.09 -27.44 -18.99
C ALA A 7 -57.79 -26.04 -18.40
N TYR A 8 -57.25 -26.01 -17.19
CA TYR A 8 -56.70 -24.79 -16.58
C TYR A 8 -55.25 -24.65 -17.05
N ALA A 9 -54.96 -23.65 -17.89
CA ALA A 9 -53.60 -23.30 -18.29
C ALA A 9 -52.98 -22.40 -17.21
N ALA A 10 -52.08 -22.95 -16.39
CA ALA A 10 -51.25 -22.19 -15.48
C ALA A 10 -50.08 -21.56 -16.25
N MET A 11 -50.15 -20.26 -16.48
CA MET A 11 -49.09 -19.49 -17.14
C MET A 11 -48.07 -19.08 -16.06
N ALA A 12 -46.98 -19.84 -15.95
CA ALA A 12 -45.88 -19.52 -15.03
C ALA A 12 -45.02 -18.38 -15.61
N ALA A 13 -45.10 -17.20 -14.99
CA ALA A 13 -44.23 -16.08 -15.30
C ALA A 13 -42.84 -16.31 -14.70
N PHE A 14 -41.85 -16.59 -15.54
CA PHE A 14 -40.43 -16.59 -15.15
C PHE A 14 -39.94 -15.14 -15.06
N SER A 15 -39.90 -14.57 -13.85
CA SER A 15 -39.19 -13.33 -13.57
C SER A 15 -37.68 -13.56 -13.64
N PHE A 16 -37.03 -13.08 -14.70
CA PHE A 16 -35.58 -12.95 -14.76
C PHE A 16 -35.15 -11.83 -13.79
N ILE A 17 -34.63 -12.21 -12.62
CA ILE A 17 -33.93 -11.29 -11.74
C ILE A 17 -32.55 -11.05 -12.35
N ALA A 18 -32.40 -9.93 -13.07
CA ALA A 18 -31.08 -9.45 -13.48
C ALA A 18 -30.33 -8.98 -12.22
N ALA A 19 -29.43 -9.83 -11.70
CA ALA A 19 -28.48 -9.44 -10.68
C ALA A 19 -27.48 -8.45 -11.32
N ALA A 20 -27.77 -7.16 -11.21
CA ALA A 20 -26.82 -6.10 -11.50
C ALA A 20 -25.63 -6.26 -10.53
N HIS A 21 -24.57 -6.91 -11.00
CA HIS A 21 -23.27 -6.85 -10.36
C HIS A 21 -22.73 -5.45 -10.61
N ALA A 22 -23.14 -4.49 -9.76
CA ALA A 22 -22.35 -3.29 -9.57
C ALA A 22 -20.98 -3.77 -9.08
N GLY A 23 -20.00 -3.83 -9.99
CA GLY A 23 -18.62 -4.06 -9.63
C GLY A 23 -18.28 -3.03 -8.57
N ALA A 24 -18.08 -3.49 -7.34
CA ALA A 24 -17.82 -2.60 -6.22
C ALA A 24 -16.56 -1.80 -6.57
N ASP A 25 -16.74 -0.51 -6.85
CA ASP A 25 -15.63 0.43 -6.94
C ASP A 25 -14.99 0.50 -5.56
N THR A 26 -13.92 -0.27 -5.38
CA THR A 26 -13.24 -0.32 -4.09
C THR A 26 -12.51 1.00 -3.88
N ALA A 27 -12.82 1.68 -2.79
CA ALA A 27 -12.09 2.84 -2.30
C ALA A 27 -10.58 2.58 -2.32
N PRO A 28 -9.75 3.63 -2.52
CA PRO A 28 -8.31 3.44 -2.58
C PRO A 28 -7.81 2.93 -1.23
N LYS A 29 -6.87 2.00 -1.26
CA LYS A 29 -6.32 1.36 -0.07
C LYS A 29 -4.85 1.02 -0.23
N ILE A 30 -4.18 0.91 0.90
CA ILE A 30 -2.81 0.43 0.99
C ILE A 30 -2.87 -1.08 1.19
N ASP A 31 -2.38 -1.85 0.22
CA ASP A 31 -2.37 -3.31 0.28
C ASP A 31 -1.13 -3.83 1.00
N ARG A 32 0.03 -3.23 0.72
CA ARG A 32 1.31 -3.65 1.29
C ARG A 32 2.26 -2.47 1.41
N VAL A 33 3.08 -2.50 2.44
CA VAL A 33 4.26 -1.63 2.58
C VAL A 33 5.47 -2.55 2.67
N ARG A 34 6.47 -2.30 1.84
CA ARG A 34 7.80 -2.92 1.95
C ARG A 34 8.83 -1.84 2.21
N ALA A 35 9.91 -2.20 2.86
CA ALA A 35 11.04 -1.31 3.01
C ALA A 35 12.36 -2.04 2.80
N HIS A 36 13.33 -1.36 2.17
CA HIS A 36 14.62 -1.90 1.81
C HIS A 36 15.71 -0.85 2.11
N LEU A 37 16.88 -1.29 2.55
CA LEU A 37 18.04 -0.40 2.61
C LEU A 37 18.55 -0.11 1.20
N TYR A 38 19.02 1.12 0.98
CA TYR A 38 19.77 1.48 -0.22
C TYR A 38 21.22 1.74 0.17
N TYR A 39 22.13 0.98 -0.41
CA TYR A 39 23.57 1.09 -0.20
C TYR A 39 24.16 2.02 -1.24
N ALA A 40 24.36 3.29 -0.86
CA ALA A 40 24.88 4.31 -1.77
C ALA A 40 26.26 3.98 -2.39
N PRO A 41 27.22 3.34 -1.68
CA PRO A 41 28.51 3.00 -2.27
C PRO A 41 28.41 2.03 -3.45
N SER A 42 27.56 1.00 -3.35
CA SER A 42 27.38 -0.01 -4.40
C SER A 42 26.19 0.26 -5.33
N GLY A 43 25.31 1.20 -4.99
CA GLY A 43 24.08 1.50 -5.74
C GLY A 43 23.03 0.38 -5.65
N ARG A 44 23.13 -0.51 -4.65
CA ARG A 44 22.26 -1.69 -4.51
C ARG A 44 21.17 -1.48 -3.47
N PHE A 45 20.09 -2.24 -3.61
CA PHE A 45 19.09 -2.40 -2.55
C PHE A 45 19.34 -3.70 -1.78
N ASP A 46 19.00 -3.70 -0.50
CA ASP A 46 18.89 -4.93 0.27
C ASP A 46 17.76 -5.80 -0.29
N GLU A 47 17.99 -7.12 -0.37
CA GLU A 47 17.04 -8.10 -0.92
C GLU A 47 15.89 -8.39 0.06
N ARG A 48 16.08 -8.04 1.32
CA ARG A 48 15.16 -8.30 2.43
C ARG A 48 14.15 -7.17 2.60
N ASP A 49 12.93 -7.53 2.98
CA ASP A 49 11.88 -6.58 3.37
C ASP A 49 11.92 -6.33 4.89
N LEU A 50 12.33 -5.12 5.26
CA LEU A 50 12.56 -4.66 6.64
C LEU A 50 11.29 -4.66 7.50
N LEU A 51 10.10 -4.71 6.90
CA LEU A 51 8.83 -4.75 7.63
C LEU A 51 8.34 -6.17 7.93
N THR A 52 8.92 -7.18 7.29
CA THR A 52 8.53 -8.59 7.48
C THR A 52 9.58 -9.38 8.22
N THR A 53 10.82 -8.89 8.21
CA THR A 53 11.92 -9.58 8.87
C THR A 53 12.03 -9.11 10.32
N GLN A 54 12.02 -10.04 11.26
CA GLN A 54 12.00 -9.74 12.71
C GLN A 54 13.37 -9.42 13.31
N MET A 55 14.44 -9.56 12.53
CA MET A 55 15.77 -9.15 13.00
C MET A 55 15.83 -7.64 13.02
N ALA A 56 16.56 -7.04 13.95
CA ALA A 56 16.68 -5.59 14.08
C ALA A 56 18.07 -5.08 13.62
N LEU A 57 19.06 -5.95 13.40
CA LEU A 57 20.47 -5.56 13.22
C LEU A 57 20.88 -5.34 11.76
N TRP A 58 20.41 -4.26 11.12
CA TRP A 58 20.55 -4.06 9.66
C TRP A 58 21.49 -2.96 9.24
N ASN A 59 21.87 -2.11 10.18
CA ASN A 59 22.64 -0.92 9.87
C ASN A 59 23.85 -0.92 10.79
N THR A 60 25.02 -1.29 10.29
CA THR A 60 26.24 -1.07 11.04
C THR A 60 26.84 0.24 10.58
N ILE A 61 27.04 1.16 11.52
CA ILE A 61 27.72 2.43 11.25
C ILE A 61 29.16 2.16 10.77
N GLY A 62 29.78 1.04 11.19
CA GLY A 62 31.15 0.67 10.86
C GLY A 62 31.35 -0.34 9.71
N GLY A 63 30.30 -0.88 9.10
CA GLY A 63 30.42 -1.98 8.13
C GLY A 63 30.79 -3.31 8.79
N GLY A 64 29.78 -4.08 9.17
CA GLY A 64 29.88 -5.39 9.83
C GLY A 64 28.50 -5.99 10.12
N GLY A 65 28.42 -7.24 10.56
CA GLY A 65 27.15 -7.93 10.87
C GLY A 65 26.34 -8.39 9.65
N ASP A 66 25.01 -8.56 9.81
CA ASP A 66 24.07 -8.96 8.74
C ASP A 66 23.80 -7.84 7.71
N ALA A 67 24.43 -6.68 7.88
CA ALA A 67 24.41 -5.58 6.95
C ALA A 67 25.61 -5.72 6.00
N SER A 68 25.36 -5.85 4.70
CA SER A 68 26.45 -5.94 3.73
C SER A 68 27.30 -4.65 3.69
N GLU A 69 26.68 -3.49 3.95
CA GLU A 69 27.29 -2.16 3.91
C GLU A 69 26.55 -1.20 4.86
N ALA A 70 27.16 -0.08 5.22
CA ALA A 70 26.49 1.00 5.94
C ALA A 70 25.44 1.70 5.04
N SER A 71 24.25 1.99 5.57
CA SER A 71 23.20 2.71 4.81
C SER A 71 22.59 3.86 5.62
N ARG A 72 22.28 4.96 4.95
CA ARG A 72 21.51 6.08 5.52
C ARG A 72 20.28 6.42 4.70
N ILE A 73 19.86 5.47 3.86
CA ILE A 73 18.82 5.66 2.86
C ILE A 73 17.92 4.42 2.88
N THR A 74 16.62 4.63 3.01
CA THR A 74 15.63 3.56 3.02
C THR A 74 14.64 3.80 1.90
N LEU A 75 14.51 2.81 1.00
CA LEU A 75 13.46 2.77 -0.01
C LEU A 75 12.21 2.18 0.63
N VAL A 76 11.10 2.91 0.57
CA VAL A 76 9.78 2.45 0.97
C VAL A 76 8.96 2.24 -0.29
N LEU A 77 8.42 1.04 -0.48
CA LEU A 77 7.55 0.69 -1.60
C LEU A 77 6.15 0.44 -1.06
N VAL A 78 5.20 1.27 -1.49
CA VAL A 78 3.80 1.15 -1.07
C VAL A 78 2.99 0.59 -2.23
N GLU A 79 2.45 -0.61 -2.06
CA GLU A 79 1.47 -1.17 -3.00
C GLU A 79 0.09 -0.66 -2.63
N VAL A 80 -0.57 -0.06 -3.62
CA VAL A 80 -1.91 0.47 -3.50
C VAL A 80 -2.81 -0.08 -4.60
N SER A 81 -4.09 -0.20 -4.29
CA SER A 81 -5.14 -0.53 -5.26
C SER A 81 -6.43 0.19 -4.92
N GLY A 82 -7.43 0.02 -5.79
CA GLY A 82 -8.73 0.66 -5.69
C GLY A 82 -8.90 1.69 -6.79
N ARG A 83 -9.75 2.69 -6.56
CA ARG A 83 -10.02 3.73 -7.55
C ARG A 83 -9.98 5.11 -6.91
N VAL A 84 -9.38 6.08 -7.61
CA VAL A 84 -9.60 7.51 -7.36
C VAL A 84 -10.61 8.02 -8.38
N GLU A 85 -11.60 8.80 -7.96
CA GLU A 85 -12.63 9.33 -8.86
C GLU A 85 -12.01 10.16 -9.99
N HIS A 86 -12.61 10.08 -11.18
CA HIS A 86 -12.11 10.81 -12.35
C HIS A 86 -12.13 12.32 -12.10
N GLY A 87 -11.04 13.01 -12.41
CA GLY A 87 -10.87 14.44 -12.16
C GLY A 87 -10.44 14.80 -10.73
N VAL A 88 -10.38 13.82 -9.82
CA VAL A 88 -9.84 14.02 -8.47
C VAL A 88 -8.32 13.87 -8.49
N ARG A 89 -7.62 14.86 -7.91
CA ARG A 89 -6.16 14.82 -7.73
C ARG A 89 -5.81 14.12 -6.42
N GLY A 90 -6.10 12.82 -6.35
CA GLY A 90 -5.71 11.98 -5.23
C GLY A 90 -4.19 11.82 -5.17
N ALA A 91 -3.62 11.80 -3.98
CA ALA A 91 -2.21 11.53 -3.76
C ALA A 91 -2.00 10.65 -2.53
N LEU A 92 -0.84 10.02 -2.48
CA LEU A 92 -0.36 9.31 -1.31
C LEU A 92 0.79 10.11 -0.70
N ARG A 93 0.61 10.52 0.55
CA ARG A 93 1.62 11.19 1.34
C ARG A 93 2.30 10.21 2.28
N LEU A 94 3.63 10.26 2.32
CA LEU A 94 4.45 9.63 3.33
C LEU A 94 5.05 10.69 4.25
N HIS A 95 4.80 10.57 5.55
CA HIS A 95 5.57 11.25 6.59
C HIS A 95 6.46 10.22 7.31
N ALA A 96 7.77 10.42 7.23
CA ALA A 96 8.77 9.54 7.83
C ALA A 96 9.51 10.28 8.94
N ARG A 97 9.59 9.67 10.13
CA ARG A 97 10.20 10.27 11.32
C ARG A 97 10.89 9.24 12.21
N THR A 98 11.87 9.68 12.97
CA THR A 98 12.43 8.97 14.12
C THR A 98 11.82 9.54 15.41
N PRO A 99 12.13 8.98 16.60
CA PRO A 99 11.73 9.59 17.87
C PRO A 99 12.29 11.02 18.06
N THR A 100 13.46 11.30 17.47
CA THR A 100 14.16 12.57 17.67
C THR A 100 13.84 13.63 16.61
N ARG A 101 13.42 13.23 15.40
CA ARG A 101 13.22 14.18 14.30
C ARG A 101 12.30 13.68 13.18
N SER A 102 11.73 14.63 12.45
CA SER A 102 11.15 14.37 11.12
C SER A 102 12.28 14.16 10.11
N LEU A 103 12.19 13.14 9.27
CA LEU A 103 13.16 12.86 8.21
C LEU A 103 12.66 13.33 6.84
N SER A 104 11.39 13.12 6.55
CA SER A 104 10.83 13.38 5.24
C SER A 104 9.32 13.55 5.28
N GLU A 105 8.81 14.45 4.45
CA GLU A 105 7.40 14.50 4.04
C GLU A 105 7.38 14.55 2.51
N GLN A 106 6.81 13.52 1.89
CA GLN A 106 6.74 13.36 0.43
C GLN A 106 5.31 13.08 0.03
N GLU A 107 4.85 13.66 -1.07
CA GLU A 107 3.52 13.42 -1.62
C GLU A 107 3.65 13.02 -3.09
N VAL A 108 3.08 11.87 -3.43
CA VAL A 108 3.09 11.34 -4.80
C VAL A 108 1.66 11.33 -5.33
N PRO A 109 1.35 12.09 -6.38
CA PRO A 109 0.02 12.09 -6.97
C PRO A 109 -0.26 10.78 -7.71
N LEU A 110 -1.50 10.29 -7.59
CA LEU A 110 -1.96 9.02 -8.13
C LEU A 110 -3.08 9.27 -9.15
N TYR A 111 -2.68 9.78 -10.32
CA TYR A 111 -3.62 10.20 -11.37
C TYR A 111 -4.34 9.04 -12.09
N LEU A 112 -3.86 7.80 -11.97
CA LEU A 112 -4.34 6.65 -12.74
C LEU A 112 -4.64 5.42 -11.86
N LEU A 113 -5.06 5.61 -10.61
CA LEU A 113 -5.47 4.49 -9.77
C LEU A 113 -6.86 4.00 -10.23
N HIS A 114 -6.88 2.88 -10.97
CA HIS A 114 -8.08 2.25 -11.51
C HIS A 114 -8.36 0.92 -10.80
N SER A 115 -9.64 0.55 -10.74
CA SER A 115 -10.06 -0.72 -10.15
C SER A 115 -9.38 -1.91 -10.84
N GLY A 116 -8.97 -2.89 -10.04
CA GLY A 116 -8.27 -4.09 -10.52
C GLY A 116 -6.78 -3.92 -10.81
N VAL A 117 -6.23 -2.70 -10.77
CA VAL A 117 -4.78 -2.45 -10.96
C VAL A 117 -4.11 -2.22 -9.61
N ARG A 118 -2.98 -2.91 -9.39
CA ARG A 118 -2.06 -2.58 -8.28
C ARG A 118 -0.99 -1.65 -8.79
N ASN A 119 -0.74 -0.58 -8.06
CA ASN A 119 0.32 0.37 -8.33
C ASN A 119 1.34 0.33 -7.20
N THR A 120 2.62 0.49 -7.53
CA THR A 120 3.68 0.63 -6.52
C THR A 120 4.16 2.07 -6.51
N VAL A 121 4.08 2.69 -5.34
CA VAL A 121 4.51 4.07 -5.09
C VAL A 121 5.83 4.04 -4.32
N PRO A 122 6.96 4.42 -4.95
CA PRO A 122 8.25 4.45 -4.28
C PRO A 122 8.45 5.78 -3.53
N PHE A 123 9.00 5.69 -2.32
CA PHE A 123 9.50 6.83 -1.56
C PHE A 123 10.93 6.54 -1.11
N LEU A 124 11.82 7.52 -1.25
CA LEU A 124 13.21 7.39 -0.80
C LEU A 124 13.40 8.27 0.44
N VAL A 125 13.65 7.65 1.59
CA VAL A 125 13.82 8.32 2.88
C VAL A 125 15.30 8.41 3.20
N TYR A 126 15.82 9.63 3.27
CA TYR A 126 17.20 9.91 3.60
C TYR A 126 17.39 10.13 5.10
N GLY A 127 18.63 9.97 5.57
CA GLY A 127 18.99 10.25 6.95
C GLY A 127 18.48 9.20 7.94
N THR A 128 18.12 8.01 7.46
CA THR A 128 17.82 6.84 8.29
C THR A 128 19.10 6.33 8.95
N GLY A 129 18.96 5.50 9.99
CA GLY A 129 20.06 5.15 10.89
C GLY A 129 19.66 4.13 11.94
N CYS A 130 20.17 4.29 13.16
CA CYS A 130 19.98 3.37 14.29
C CYS A 130 18.71 3.59 15.12
N GLU A 131 17.82 4.46 14.65
CA GLU A 131 16.59 4.78 15.36
C GLU A 131 15.40 4.12 14.66
N VAL A 132 14.38 3.74 15.44
CA VAL A 132 13.12 3.25 14.89
C VAL A 132 12.56 4.27 13.89
N LEU A 133 12.34 3.82 12.66
CA LEU A 133 11.72 4.64 11.63
C LEU A 133 10.21 4.43 11.66
N THR A 134 9.47 5.48 12.02
CA THR A 134 8.01 5.51 11.88
C THR A 134 7.64 6.03 10.50
N LEU A 135 6.81 5.28 9.79
CA LEU A 135 6.20 5.65 8.52
C LEU A 135 4.71 5.88 8.75
N GLU A 136 4.22 7.04 8.36
CA GLU A 136 2.79 7.37 8.35
C GLU A 136 2.36 7.67 6.91
N LEU A 137 1.41 6.88 6.41
CA LEU A 137 0.90 6.97 5.05
C LEU A 137 -0.53 7.49 5.06
N THR A 138 -0.76 8.59 4.37
CA THR A 138 -2.04 9.30 4.35
C THR A 138 -2.47 9.58 2.92
N TRP A 139 -3.72 9.27 2.61
CA TRP A 139 -4.34 9.67 1.36
C TRP A 139 -4.72 11.15 1.43
N THR A 140 -4.36 11.92 0.41
CA THR A 140 -4.71 13.33 0.30
C THR A 140 -5.51 13.59 -0.97
N GLY A 141 -6.41 14.57 -0.94
CA GLY A 141 -7.25 14.91 -2.08
C GLY A 141 -8.30 13.86 -2.45
N VAL A 142 -8.53 12.83 -1.62
CA VAL A 142 -9.51 11.75 -1.85
C VAL A 142 -10.65 11.85 -0.84
N ALA A 143 -11.90 11.90 -1.32
CA ALA A 143 -13.07 11.83 -0.46
C ALA A 143 -13.24 10.43 0.14
N ASN A 144 -13.64 10.35 1.42
CA ASN A 144 -13.81 9.08 2.15
C ASN A 144 -12.55 8.19 2.15
N ALA A 145 -11.37 8.81 2.14
CA ALA A 145 -10.11 8.12 2.28
C ALA A 145 -10.08 7.24 3.56
N PRO A 146 -9.44 6.05 3.51
CA PRO A 146 -9.16 5.29 4.71
C PRO A 146 -8.31 6.09 5.71
N PRO A 147 -8.32 5.73 7.01
CA PRO A 147 -7.45 6.33 8.00
C PRO A 147 -5.97 6.11 7.65
N ALA A 148 -5.12 6.95 8.24
CA ALA A 148 -3.68 6.86 8.06
C ALA A 148 -3.15 5.46 8.43
N THR A 149 -2.24 4.94 7.62
CA THR A 149 -1.57 3.67 7.87
C THR A 149 -0.20 3.93 8.48
N ARG A 150 0.00 3.45 9.71
CA ARG A 150 1.28 3.55 10.43
C ARG A 150 2.05 2.24 10.37
N ARG A 151 3.36 2.32 10.11
CA ARG A 151 4.32 1.22 10.20
C ARG A 151 5.57 1.67 10.93
N GLU A 152 6.23 0.74 11.60
CA GLU A 152 7.49 0.98 12.29
C GLU A 152 8.52 -0.01 11.77
N ILE A 153 9.70 0.51 11.44
CA ILE A 153 10.86 -0.30 11.09
C ILE A 153 11.83 -0.21 12.27
N PRO A 154 12.01 -1.30 13.01
CA PRO A 154 12.91 -1.32 14.15
C PRO A 154 14.34 -1.46 13.64
N PHE A 155 14.94 -0.35 13.20
CA PHE A 155 16.38 -0.33 13.04
C PHE A 155 17.04 -0.51 14.40
N ALA A 156 17.92 -1.50 14.50
CA ALA A 156 18.93 -1.66 15.51
C ALA A 156 20.29 -1.72 14.82
N CYS A 157 21.28 -1.20 15.52
CA CYS A 157 22.66 -1.24 15.10
C CYS A 157 23.40 -2.24 15.98
N GLY A 158 24.21 -3.10 15.35
CA GLY A 158 25.26 -3.82 16.08
C GLY A 158 26.39 -2.85 16.39
N GLU A 159 27.05 -3.04 17.55
CA GLU A 159 28.37 -2.44 17.80
C GLU A 159 29.42 -2.98 16.82
#